data_AF-A0A820K8P2-F1
#
_entry.id   AF-A0A820K8P2-F1
#
_cell.length_a   1.000
_cell.length_b   1.000
_cell.length_c   1.000
_cell.angle_alpha   90.00
_cell.angle_beta   90.00
_cell.angle_gamma   90.00
#
_symmetry.space_group_name_H-M   'P 1'
#
loop_
_entity.id
_entity.type
_entity.pdbx_description
1 polymer ?
#
loop_
_entity_poly.entity_id
_entity_poly.type
_entity_poly.pdbx_seq_one_letter_code
_entity_poly.pdbx_strand_id
1 'polypeptide(L)'
;QFKHKINEQKPNPHNLSLINQINQWETNSIEKIKQKAKYCREIVVNSSQTFLNDIEMKFKGLTEQIKQIREENEFNEIDLIYLRNQLRKISQELNNSSNMSIQQDSLSFIDDISIILSK
;
A
#
# COMPACT_ATOMS: atom_id res chain seq x y z
N GLN A 1 61.45 10.39 -4.87
CA GLN A 1 60.73 11.56 -4.32
C GLN A 1 59.36 11.78 -4.98
N PHE A 2 59.24 11.83 -6.32
CA PHE A 2 57.95 12.04 -7.01
C PHE A 2 56.87 10.98 -6.70
N LYS A 3 57.25 9.69 -6.66
CA LYS A 3 56.37 8.56 -6.33
C LYS A 3 55.74 8.65 -4.92
N HIS A 4 56.43 9.32 -3.98
CA HIS A 4 55.95 9.51 -2.60
C HIS A 4 54.91 10.63 -2.54
N LYS A 5 55.15 11.76 -3.24
CA LYS A 5 54.15 12.84 -3.42
C LYS A 5 52.85 12.35 -4.07
N ILE A 6 52.92 11.42 -5.03
CA ILE A 6 51.71 10.81 -5.61
C ILE A 6 50.94 9.98 -4.57
N ASN A 7 51.64 9.23 -3.72
CA ASN A 7 50.99 8.43 -2.68
C ASN A 7 50.42 9.29 -1.54
N GLU A 8 51.05 10.41 -1.21
CA GLU A 8 50.54 11.37 -0.21
C GLU A 8 49.33 12.17 -0.72
N GLN A 9 49.25 12.42 -2.03
CA GLN A 9 48.13 13.14 -2.64
C GLN A 9 47.00 12.23 -3.15
N LYS A 10 47.13 10.90 -3.07
CA LYS A 10 46.03 9.98 -3.40
C LYS A 10 44.89 10.23 -2.41
N PRO A 11 43.77 10.83 -2.85
CA PRO A 11 42.61 10.92 -1.98
C PRO A 11 42.18 9.50 -1.65
N ASN A 12 41.66 9.27 -0.43
CA ASN A 12 40.89 8.06 -0.18
C ASN A 12 39.81 7.99 -1.28
N PRO A 13 39.76 6.93 -2.11
CA PRO A 13 38.80 6.83 -3.20
C PRO A 13 37.36 7.02 -2.73
N HIS A 14 37.06 6.67 -1.47
CA HIS A 14 35.74 6.81 -0.87
C HIS A 14 35.39 8.25 -0.45
N ASN A 15 36.37 9.15 -0.38
CA ASN A 15 36.17 10.58 -0.08
C ASN A 15 36.12 11.44 -1.35
N LEU A 16 36.14 10.82 -2.53
CA LEU A 16 35.99 11.56 -3.79
C LEU A 16 34.59 12.17 -3.87
N SER A 17 34.50 13.45 -4.26
CA SER A 17 33.22 14.15 -4.40
C SER A 17 32.23 13.39 -5.29
N LEU A 18 32.71 12.72 -6.33
CA LEU A 18 31.89 11.88 -7.21
C LEU A 18 31.28 10.68 -6.50
N ILE A 19 32.01 10.01 -5.60
CA ILE A 19 31.48 8.90 -4.79
C ILE A 19 30.42 9.42 -3.82
N ASN A 20 30.65 10.57 -3.21
CA ASN A 20 29.63 11.19 -2.34
C ASN A 20 28.35 11.54 -3.11
N GLN A 21 28.46 12.01 -4.36
CA GLN A 21 27.29 12.26 -5.22
C GLN A 21 26.52 10.98 -5.55
N ILE A 22 27.22 9.90 -5.89
CA ILE A 22 26.59 8.58 -6.13
C ILE A 22 25.87 8.11 -4.87
N ASN A 23 26.51 8.17 -3.71
CA ASN A 23 25.89 7.76 -2.43
C ASN A 23 24.65 8.60 -2.09
N GLN A 24 24.67 9.90 -2.40
CA GLN A 24 23.51 10.77 -2.23
C GLN A 24 22.36 10.37 -3.16
N TRP A 25 22.64 10.11 -4.44
CA TRP A 25 21.61 9.68 -5.39
C TRP A 25 21.03 8.30 -5.04
N GLU A 26 21.87 7.36 -4.61
CA GLU A 26 21.45 6.06 -4.11
C GLU A 26 20.51 6.22 -2.90
N THR A 27 20.94 6.99 -1.89
CA THR A 27 20.16 7.25 -0.68
C THR A 27 18.79 7.86 -1.02
N ASN A 28 18.78 8.88 -1.88
CA ASN A 28 17.54 9.55 -2.31
C ASN A 28 16.62 8.59 -3.06
N SER A 29 17.17 7.73 -3.91
CA SER A 29 16.41 6.75 -4.69
C SER A 29 15.75 5.70 -3.80
N ILE A 30 16.49 5.16 -2.83
CA ILE A 30 15.96 4.22 -1.84
C ILE A 30 14.82 4.88 -1.05
N GLU A 31 14.98 6.14 -0.66
CA GLU A 31 13.96 6.87 0.10
C GLU A 31 12.68 7.08 -0.72
N LYS A 32 12.80 7.46 -2.01
CA LYS A 32 11.65 7.54 -2.93
C LYS A 32 10.88 6.22 -3.00
N ILE A 33 11.58 5.08 -3.13
CA ILE A 33 10.96 3.75 -3.16
C ILE A 33 10.24 3.44 -1.84
N LYS A 34 10.90 3.70 -0.71
CA LYS A 34 10.32 3.46 0.62
C LYS A 34 9.06 4.27 0.84
N GLN A 35 9.08 5.55 0.49
CA GLN A 35 7.93 6.44 0.63
C GLN A 35 6.75 5.99 -0.23
N LYS A 36 7.00 5.65 -1.49
CA LYS A 36 5.94 5.15 -2.39
C LYS A 36 5.36 3.82 -1.88
N ALA A 37 6.21 2.90 -1.45
CA ALA A 37 5.76 1.63 -0.89
C ALA A 37 4.94 1.83 0.40
N LYS A 38 5.36 2.74 1.29
CA LYS A 38 4.62 3.09 2.50
C LYS A 38 3.24 3.66 2.14
N TYR A 39 3.18 4.64 1.25
CA TYR A 39 1.93 5.25 0.79
C TYR A 39 0.96 4.21 0.22
N CYS A 40 1.43 3.31 -0.66
CA CYS A 40 0.59 2.26 -1.21
C CYS A 40 0.08 1.28 -0.13
N ARG A 41 0.92 0.90 0.84
CA ARG A 41 0.50 0.04 1.97
C ARG A 41 -0.57 0.73 2.82
N GLU A 42 -0.40 2.02 3.11
CA GLU A 42 -1.38 2.80 3.88
C GLU A 42 -2.73 2.86 3.17
N ILE A 43 -2.75 3.06 1.84
CA ILE A 43 -3.99 2.99 1.06
C ILE A 43 -4.65 1.63 1.21
N VAL A 44 -3.91 0.53 1.01
CA VAL A 44 -4.46 -0.83 1.08
C VAL A 44 -5.06 -1.11 2.47
N VAL A 45 -4.35 -0.75 3.53
CA VAL A 45 -4.83 -0.94 4.92
C VAL A 45 -6.09 -0.11 5.16
N ASN A 46 -6.07 1.18 4.84
CA ASN A 46 -7.20 2.07 5.09
C ASN A 46 -8.44 1.64 4.31
N SER A 47 -8.29 1.34 3.02
CA SER A 47 -9.39 0.87 2.18
C SER A 47 -9.94 -0.48 2.65
N SER A 48 -9.09 -1.38 3.13
CA SER A 48 -9.53 -2.65 3.73
C SER A 48 -10.29 -2.43 5.04
N GLN A 49 -9.83 -1.51 5.89
CA GLN A 49 -10.51 -1.17 7.13
C GLN A 49 -11.87 -0.52 6.86
N THR A 50 -11.94 0.42 5.92
CA THR A 50 -13.21 1.05 5.51
C THR A 50 -14.19 -0.01 5.00
N PHE A 51 -13.74 -0.91 4.13
CA PHE A 51 -14.56 -2.00 3.63
C PHE A 51 -15.12 -2.89 4.77
N LEU A 52 -14.28 -3.29 5.72
CA LEU A 52 -14.72 -4.10 6.86
C LEU A 52 -15.72 -3.34 7.75
N ASN A 53 -15.49 -2.05 7.99
CA ASN A 53 -16.42 -1.21 8.76
C ASN A 53 -17.78 -1.11 8.06
N ASP A 54 -17.81 -0.99 6.73
CA ASP A 54 -19.06 -0.95 5.96
C ASP A 54 -19.84 -2.27 6.08
N ILE A 55 -19.14 -3.40 6.02
CA ILE A 55 -19.73 -4.73 6.26
C ILE A 55 -20.28 -4.84 7.68
N GLU A 56 -19.53 -4.38 8.69
CA GLU A 56 -19.95 -4.39 10.08
C GLU A 56 -21.21 -3.53 10.29
N MET A 57 -21.28 -2.33 9.71
CA MET A 57 -22.46 -1.48 9.77
C MET A 57 -23.68 -2.13 9.12
N LYS A 58 -23.53 -2.75 7.94
CA LYS A 58 -24.61 -3.50 7.27
C LYS A 58 -25.11 -4.66 8.13
N PHE A 59 -24.19 -5.40 8.73
CA PHE A 59 -24.53 -6.54 9.60
C PHE A 59 -25.24 -6.09 10.88
N LYS A 60 -24.79 -4.99 11.49
CA LYS A 60 -25.44 -4.38 12.66
C LYS A 60 -26.87 -3.95 12.32
N GLY A 61 -27.06 -3.26 11.18
CA GLY A 61 -28.39 -2.87 10.71
C GLY A 61 -29.32 -4.06 10.48
N LEU A 62 -28.82 -5.16 9.93
CA LEU A 62 -29.58 -6.40 9.79
C LEU A 62 -29.97 -6.99 11.16
N THR A 63 -29.04 -6.96 12.13
CA THR A 63 -29.30 -7.43 13.50
C THR A 63 -30.38 -6.60 14.21
N GLU A 64 -30.37 -5.28 14.01
CA GLU A 64 -31.39 -4.37 14.52
C GLU A 64 -32.77 -4.64 13.89
N GLN A 65 -32.82 -4.88 12.58
CA GLN A 65 -34.06 -5.28 11.88
C GLN A 65 -34.62 -6.59 12.44
N ILE A 66 -33.77 -7.61 12.65
CA ILE A 66 -34.20 -8.88 13.25
C ILE A 66 -34.82 -8.66 14.64
N LYS A 67 -34.22 -7.77 15.44
CA LYS A 67 -34.74 -7.44 16.77
C LYS A 67 -36.11 -6.78 16.69
N GLN A 68 -36.30 -5.82 15.77
CA GLN A 68 -37.59 -5.14 15.57
C GLN A 68 -38.70 -6.10 15.15
N ILE A 69 -38.45 -6.94 14.14
CA ILE A 69 -39.46 -7.91 13.67
C ILE A 69 -39.85 -8.88 14.79
N ARG A 70 -38.90 -9.26 15.65
CA ARG A 70 -39.18 -10.11 16.82
C ARG A 70 -40.04 -9.40 17.86
N GLU A 71 -39.82 -8.11 18.08
CA GLU A 71 -40.60 -7.30 19.04
C GLU A 71 -42.02 -7.03 18.53
N GLU A 72 -42.19 -6.85 17.22
CA GLU A 72 -43.50 -6.63 16.58
C GLU A 72 -44.37 -7.89 16.53
N ASN A 73 -43.80 -9.09 16.74
CA ASN A 73 -44.51 -10.39 16.71
C ASN A 73 -45.23 -10.69 15.37
N GLU A 74 -44.92 -9.95 14.30
CA GLU A 74 -45.51 -10.10 12.95
C GLU A 74 -44.64 -10.96 12.00
N PHE A 75 -43.71 -11.72 12.58
CA PHE A 75 -42.75 -12.53 11.85
C PHE A 75 -43.42 -13.53 10.91
N ASN A 76 -43.16 -13.38 9.62
CA ASN A 76 -43.70 -14.26 8.59
C ASN A 76 -42.62 -14.75 7.62
N GLU A 77 -43.02 -15.57 6.65
CA GLU A 77 -42.08 -16.18 5.68
C GLU A 77 -41.42 -15.15 4.75
N ILE A 78 -42.09 -14.03 4.47
CA ILE A 78 -41.53 -12.94 3.66
C ILE A 78 -40.34 -12.31 4.38
N ASP A 79 -40.46 -12.07 5.69
CA ASP A 79 -39.38 -11.53 6.52
C ASP A 79 -38.18 -12.48 6.55
N LEU A 80 -38.42 -13.78 6.72
CA LEU A 80 -37.38 -14.80 6.68
C LEU A 80 -36.61 -14.80 5.35
N ILE A 81 -37.34 -14.75 4.24
CA ILE A 81 -36.74 -14.72 2.90
C ILE A 81 -35.92 -13.44 2.72
N TYR A 82 -36.45 -12.30 3.15
CA TYR A 82 -35.75 -11.02 3.09
C TYR A 82 -34.45 -11.04 3.92
N LEU A 83 -34.53 -11.41 5.20
CA LEU A 83 -33.38 -11.48 6.12
C LEU A 83 -32.30 -12.43 5.58
N ARG A 84 -32.71 -13.62 5.09
CA ARG A 84 -31.80 -14.58 4.47
C ARG A 84 -31.10 -14.01 3.24
N ASN A 85 -31.83 -13.28 2.40
CA ASN A 85 -31.26 -12.64 1.22
C ASN A 85 -30.27 -11.54 1.57
N GLN A 86 -30.57 -10.71 2.58
CA GLN A 86 -29.64 -9.67 3.06
C GLN A 86 -28.37 -10.30 3.65
N LEU A 87 -28.51 -11.32 4.50
CA LEU A 87 -27.37 -12.04 5.07
C LEU A 87 -26.49 -12.66 3.97
N ARG A 88 -27.11 -13.27 2.95
CA ARG A 88 -26.38 -13.82 1.80
C ARG A 88 -25.60 -12.74 1.05
N LYS A 89 -26.19 -11.55 0.83
CA LYS A 89 -25.50 -10.43 0.18
C LYS A 89 -24.29 -9.97 1.00
N ILE A 90 -24.46 -9.74 2.30
CA ILE A 90 -23.36 -9.34 3.20
C ILE A 90 -22.25 -10.39 3.17
N SER A 91 -22.59 -11.69 3.20
CA SER A 91 -21.61 -12.77 3.10
C SER A 91 -20.89 -12.80 1.76
N GLN A 92 -21.59 -12.58 0.65
CA GLN A 92 -20.98 -12.50 -0.68
C GLN A 92 -20.04 -11.30 -0.80
N GLU A 93 -20.46 -10.13 -0.31
CA GLU A 93 -19.62 -8.94 -0.28
C GLU A 93 -18.37 -9.18 0.55
N LEU A 94 -18.49 -9.73 1.75
CA LEU A 94 -17.35 -10.06 2.62
C LEU A 94 -16.36 -11.03 1.98
N ASN A 95 -16.85 -12.05 1.27
CA ASN A 95 -16.02 -13.05 0.61
C ASN A 95 -15.36 -12.54 -0.68
N ASN A 96 -15.94 -11.52 -1.31
CA ASN A 96 -15.32 -10.84 -2.44
C ASN A 96 -14.35 -9.79 -1.88
N SER A 97 -13.11 -10.21 -1.64
CA SER A 97 -12.06 -9.31 -1.17
C SER A 97 -11.99 -8.08 -2.07
N SER A 98 -12.16 -6.89 -1.47
CA SER A 98 -11.99 -5.53 -1.96
C SER A 98 -11.78 -5.36 -3.47
N ASN A 99 -12.54 -4.46 -4.11
CA ASN A 99 -12.40 -4.03 -5.53
C ASN A 99 -11.04 -3.38 -5.90
N MET A 100 -9.98 -3.61 -5.11
CA MET A 100 -8.63 -3.12 -5.33
C MET A 100 -7.83 -4.10 -6.16
N SER A 101 -7.13 -3.57 -7.15
CA SER A 101 -6.09 -4.28 -7.90
C SER A 101 -4.78 -3.54 -7.73
N ILE A 102 -3.68 -4.29 -7.65
CA ILE A 102 -2.33 -3.74 -7.63
C ILE A 102 -1.78 -3.89 -9.03
N GLN A 103 -1.38 -2.76 -9.62
CA GLN A 103 -0.68 -2.72 -10.89
C GLN A 103 0.72 -2.16 -10.69
N GLN A 104 1.67 -2.73 -11.43
CA GLN A 104 3.02 -2.20 -11.55
C GLN A 104 3.17 -1.57 -12.94
N ASP A 105 3.58 -0.30 -12.96
CA ASP A 105 3.97 0.36 -14.20
C ASP A 105 5.45 0.07 -14.51
N SER A 106 5.75 -0.11 -15.79
CA SER A 106 7.10 -0.40 -16.30
C SER A 106 7.93 0.84 -16.61
N LEU A 107 7.39 2.04 -16.40
CA LEU A 107 8.12 3.30 -16.55
C LEU A 107 9.13 3.49 -15.40
N SER A 108 10.26 4.14 -15.70
CA SER A 108 11.31 4.40 -14.72
C SER A 108 10.81 5.32 -13.59
N PHE A 109 10.62 4.75 -12.42
CA PHE A 109 10.27 5.49 -11.20
C PHE A 109 11.48 6.20 -10.56
N ILE A 110 12.68 5.69 -10.82
CA ILE A 110 13.95 6.20 -10.30
C ILE A 110 14.83 6.63 -11.47
N ASP A 111 15.60 7.70 -11.23
CA ASP A 111 16.57 8.25 -12.17
C ASP A 111 17.74 7.28 -12.37
N ASP A 112 18.17 7.07 -13.62
CA ASP A 112 19.33 6.24 -13.93
C ASP A 112 20.64 6.98 -13.64
N ILE A 113 21.66 6.26 -13.14
CA ILE A 113 22.98 6.83 -12.80
C ILE A 113 24.01 6.29 -13.80
N SER A 114 24.58 7.18 -14.61
CA SER A 114 25.60 6.83 -15.61
C SER A 114 26.90 7.62 -15.41
N ILE A 115 28.03 7.01 -15.80
CA ILE A 115 29.35 7.64 -15.75
C ILE A 115 29.80 7.92 -17.17
N ILE A 116 30.10 9.19 -17.45
CA ILE A 116 30.67 9.61 -18.73
C ILE A 116 32.18 9.80 -18.55
N LEU A 117 32.97 9.03 -19.28
CA LEU A 117 34.42 9.17 -19.32
C LEU A 117 34.81 9.95 -20.58
N SER A 118 35.15 11.22 -20.41
CA SER A 118 35.79 12.02 -21.46
C SER A 118 37.27 11.62 -21.57
N LYS A 119 37.69 11.26 -22.79
CA LYS A 119 39.10 11.00 -23.13
C LYS A 119 39.83 12.29 -23.50
#